data_AF-A0A3A6DBG9-F1
#
_entry.id   AF-A0A3A6DBG9-F1
#
_cell.length_a   1.000
_cell.length_b   1.000
_cell.length_c   1.000
_cell.angle_alpha   90.00
_cell.angle_beta   90.00
_cell.angle_gamma   90.00
#
_symmetry.space_group_name_H-M   'P 1'
#
loop_
_entity.id
_entity.type
_entity.pdbx_description
1 polymer ?
#
loop_
_entity_poly.entity_id
_entity_poly.type
_entity_poly.pdbx_seq_one_letter_code
_entity_poly.pdbx_strand_id
1 'polypeptide(L)'
;MKRLQRVFLGIICALFVAVPVFADYVSLGHNRNVNLQYGKAETYCSDSSHFYSISGSAISKSYIASGAIFYDGVIVASDQSSKYITTFIANWTPKVKYAHTHTASSTPAY
;
A
#
# COMPACT_ATOMS: atom_id res chain seq x y z
N MET A 1 10.52 -32.91 35.06
CA MET A 1 11.09 -32.11 33.95
C MET A 1 10.10 -31.69 32.84
N LYS A 2 8.89 -32.27 32.73
CA LYS A 2 7.95 -31.98 31.62
C LYS A 2 7.21 -30.63 31.68
N ARG A 3 7.16 -29.97 32.85
CA ARG A 3 6.45 -28.68 33.01
C ARG A 3 7.25 -27.50 32.45
N LEU A 4 8.57 -27.47 32.68
CA LEU A 4 9.44 -26.38 32.22
C LEU A 4 9.52 -26.29 30.70
N GLN A 5 9.55 -27.45 30.03
CA GLN A 5 9.63 -27.55 28.58
C GLN A 5 8.35 -27.06 27.89
N ARG A 6 7.17 -27.23 28.52
CA ARG A 6 5.89 -26.69 28.03
C ARG A 6 5.80 -25.17 28.18
N VAL A 7 6.38 -24.61 29.24
CA VAL A 7 6.43 -23.15 29.45
C VAL A 7 7.35 -22.48 28.43
N PHE A 8 8.51 -23.07 28.14
CA PHE A 8 9.42 -22.56 27.11
C PHE A 8 8.80 -22.56 25.71
N LEU A 9 8.04 -23.61 25.35
CA LEU A 9 7.37 -23.69 24.04
C LEU A 9 6.26 -22.62 23.91
N GLY A 10 5.53 -22.35 24.99
CA GLY A 10 4.51 -21.29 25.01
C GLY A 10 5.09 -19.89 24.83
N ILE A 11 6.26 -19.61 25.41
CA ILE A 11 6.96 -18.32 25.26
C ILE A 11 7.50 -18.15 23.83
N ILE A 12 8.05 -19.22 23.22
CA ILE A 12 8.51 -19.17 21.82
C ILE A 12 7.33 -18.95 20.86
N CYS A 13 6.19 -19.61 21.07
CA CYS A 13 4.98 -19.37 20.27
C CYS A 13 4.41 -17.96 20.45
N ALA A 14 4.49 -17.38 21.65
CA ALA A 14 4.06 -16.00 21.91
C ALA A 14 4.99 -14.96 21.27
N LEU A 15 6.29 -15.27 21.13
CA LEU A 15 7.28 -14.41 20.48
C LEU A 15 7.13 -14.30 18.95
N PHE A 16 6.40 -15.22 18.31
CA PHE A 16 6.09 -15.14 16.87
C PHE A 16 4.84 -14.29 16.56
N VAL A 17 4.12 -13.82 17.59
CA VAL A 17 2.95 -12.97 17.39
C VAL A 17 3.40 -11.51 17.35
N ALA A 18 3.21 -10.89 16.17
CA ALA A 18 3.35 -9.46 15.88
C ALA A 18 4.80 -8.94 15.76
N VAL A 19 5.43 -9.22 14.62
CA VAL A 19 6.29 -8.18 14.03
C VAL A 19 5.34 -7.06 13.57
N PRO A 20 5.39 -5.85 14.16
CA PRO A 20 4.62 -4.74 13.63
C PRO A 20 5.12 -4.46 12.22
N VAL A 21 4.31 -4.78 11.22
CA VAL A 21 4.53 -4.29 9.87
C VAL A 21 4.29 -2.79 9.94
N PHE A 22 5.35 -1.99 9.98
CA PHE A 22 5.23 -0.54 9.91
C PHE A 22 4.78 -0.17 8.50
N ALA A 23 3.47 -0.29 8.24
CA ALA A 23 2.83 0.22 7.05
C ALA A 23 2.53 1.69 7.27
N ASP A 24 3.14 2.58 6.49
CA ASP A 24 2.64 3.94 6.40
C ASP A 24 1.48 3.97 5.40
N TYR A 25 0.47 4.80 5.68
CA TYR A 25 -0.71 4.95 4.84
C TYR A 25 -1.04 6.43 4.73
N VAL A 26 -1.25 6.90 3.50
CA VAL A 26 -1.53 8.31 3.23
C VAL A 26 -2.66 8.43 2.22
N SER A 27 -3.64 9.27 2.52
CA SER A 27 -4.62 9.74 1.54
C SER A 27 -4.02 10.88 0.74
N LEU A 28 -4.09 10.81 -0.59
CA LEU A 28 -3.56 11.80 -1.51
C LEU A 28 -4.69 12.60 -2.14
N GLY A 29 -4.53 13.92 -2.19
CA GLY A 29 -5.35 14.78 -3.06
C GLY A 29 -5.00 14.57 -4.54
N HIS A 30 -5.82 15.11 -5.43
CA HIS A 30 -5.61 15.02 -6.88
C HIS A 30 -4.36 15.80 -7.33
N ASN A 31 -3.61 15.23 -8.28
CA ASN A 31 -2.42 15.87 -8.87
C ASN A 31 -1.40 16.27 -7.79
N ARG A 32 -1.04 15.30 -6.95
CA ARG A 32 -0.12 15.46 -5.82
C ARG A 32 0.88 14.32 -5.79
N ASN A 33 2.08 14.65 -5.30
CA ASN A 33 3.13 13.72 -4.95
C ASN A 33 3.29 13.63 -3.43
N VAL A 34 3.71 12.47 -2.94
CA VAL A 34 4.00 12.24 -1.52
C VAL A 34 5.21 11.33 -1.37
N ASN A 35 5.98 11.55 -0.31
CA ASN A 35 6.98 10.60 0.15
C ASN A 35 6.32 9.66 1.16
N LEU A 36 6.50 8.37 0.93
CA LEU A 36 6.15 7.31 1.86
C LEU A 36 7.39 6.98 2.71
N GLN A 37 7.19 6.29 3.82
CA GLN A 37 8.28 5.84 4.68
C GLN A 37 9.30 5.00 3.91
N TYR A 38 8.83 4.12 3.01
CA TYR A 38 9.65 3.23 2.21
C TYR A 38 9.43 3.41 0.70
N GLY A 39 9.04 4.60 0.27
CA GLY A 39 8.78 4.85 -1.14
C GLY A 39 8.31 6.25 -1.45
N LYS A 40 7.65 6.38 -2.59
CA LYS A 40 6.95 7.59 -3.02
C LYS A 40 5.74 7.19 -3.84
N ALA A 41 4.74 8.07 -3.87
CA ALA A 41 3.57 7.92 -4.72
C ALA A 41 3.16 9.28 -5.29
N GLU A 42 2.51 9.25 -6.43
CA GLU A 42 1.91 10.42 -7.04
C GLU A 42 0.56 10.07 -7.66
N THR A 43 -0.27 11.08 -7.82
CA THR A 43 -1.59 10.96 -8.44
C THR A 43 -1.67 11.85 -9.65
N TYR A 44 -2.41 11.39 -10.65
CA TYR A 44 -2.76 12.17 -11.83
C TYR A 44 -4.25 12.03 -12.10
N CYS A 45 -4.95 13.16 -12.14
CA CYS A 45 -6.39 13.26 -12.39
C CYS A 45 -6.64 14.22 -13.55
N SER A 46 -7.22 13.69 -14.63
CA SER A 46 -7.72 14.45 -15.77
C SER A 46 -9.24 14.29 -15.83
N ASP A 47 -9.95 15.30 -15.31
CA ASP A 47 -11.42 15.29 -15.29
C ASP A 47 -12.04 15.37 -16.69
N SER A 48 -11.36 15.96 -17.67
CA SER A 48 -11.87 16.06 -19.05
C SER A 48 -11.92 14.71 -19.76
N SER A 49 -10.95 13.83 -19.47
CA SER A 49 -10.87 12.47 -19.99
C SER A 49 -11.39 11.43 -19.00
N HIS A 50 -11.91 11.88 -17.85
CA HIS A 50 -12.26 11.04 -16.70
C HIS A 50 -11.17 10.02 -16.36
N PHE A 51 -9.89 10.40 -16.48
CA PHE A 51 -8.77 9.50 -16.25
C PHE A 51 -8.14 9.79 -14.89
N TYR A 52 -8.10 8.78 -14.04
CA TYR A 52 -7.57 8.87 -12.68
C TYR A 52 -6.50 7.81 -12.50
N SER A 53 -5.36 8.21 -11.96
CA SER A 53 -4.20 7.35 -11.80
C SER A 53 -3.52 7.62 -10.47
N ILE A 54 -3.02 6.55 -9.87
CA ILE A 54 -2.03 6.60 -8.81
C ILE A 54 -0.87 5.69 -9.20
N SER A 55 0.34 6.21 -9.10
CA SER A 55 1.56 5.48 -9.38
C SER A 55 2.57 5.71 -8.26
N GLY A 56 3.54 4.82 -8.15
CA GLY A 56 4.57 4.99 -7.15
C GLY A 56 5.67 3.96 -7.24
N SER A 57 6.60 4.06 -6.31
CA SER A 57 7.73 3.13 -6.20
C SER A 57 8.20 2.96 -4.77
N ALA A 58 8.52 1.72 -4.41
CA ALA A 58 9.30 1.39 -3.22
C ALA A 58 10.76 1.83 -3.40
N ILE A 59 11.43 2.19 -2.29
CA ILE A 59 12.85 2.57 -2.30
C ILE A 59 13.80 1.42 -2.68
N SER A 60 13.37 0.17 -2.46
CA SER A 60 14.10 -1.03 -2.84
C SER A 60 13.16 -2.24 -2.92
N LYS A 61 13.67 -3.37 -3.41
CA LYS A 61 12.96 -4.66 -3.48
C LYS A 61 12.67 -5.29 -2.11
N SER A 62 13.28 -4.77 -1.05
CA SER A 62 13.01 -5.17 0.34
C SER A 62 11.73 -4.55 0.89
N TYR A 63 11.06 -3.71 0.11
CA TYR A 63 9.83 -3.03 0.49
C TYR A 63 8.78 -3.19 -0.60
N ILE A 64 7.52 -3.10 -0.19
CA ILE A 64 6.35 -3.07 -1.05
C ILE A 64 5.75 -1.68 -0.93
N ALA A 65 5.48 -1.04 -2.06
CA ALA A 65 4.63 0.14 -2.13
C ALA A 65 3.35 -0.25 -2.86
N SER A 66 2.21 0.26 -2.42
CA SER A 66 0.92 0.00 -3.05
C SER A 66 0.10 1.26 -3.15
N GLY A 67 -0.87 1.25 -4.05
CA GLY A 67 -1.79 2.34 -4.23
C GLY A 67 -3.15 1.87 -4.71
N ALA A 68 -4.17 2.63 -4.34
CA ALA A 68 -5.55 2.35 -4.69
C ALA A 68 -6.34 3.64 -4.94
N ILE A 69 -7.35 3.52 -5.79
CA ILE A 69 -8.37 4.52 -6.08
C ILE A 69 -9.68 4.02 -5.49
N PHE A 70 -10.32 4.86 -4.68
CA PHE A 70 -11.59 4.57 -4.04
C PHE A 70 -12.70 5.43 -4.62
N TYR A 71 -13.83 4.81 -4.90
CA TYR A 71 -15.09 5.48 -5.23
C TYR A 71 -16.18 4.92 -4.33
N ASP A 72 -16.89 5.79 -3.62
CA ASP A 72 -17.97 5.43 -2.69
C ASP A 72 -17.57 4.32 -1.68
N GLY A 73 -16.35 4.43 -1.14
CA GLY A 73 -15.79 3.46 -0.19
C GLY A 73 -15.30 2.14 -0.81
N VAL A 74 -15.45 1.93 -2.12
CA VAL A 74 -15.03 0.72 -2.83
C VAL A 74 -13.74 0.96 -3.62
N ILE A 75 -12.82 0.00 -3.59
CA ILE A 75 -11.62 0.02 -4.43
C ILE A 75 -12.03 -0.23 -5.89
N VAL A 76 -11.81 0.74 -6.75
CA VAL A 76 -12.12 0.65 -8.19
C VAL A 76 -10.89 0.41 -9.05
N ALA A 77 -9.70 0.72 -8.52
CA ALA A 77 -8.42 0.31 -9.09
C ALA A 77 -7.38 0.20 -7.97
N SER A 78 -6.48 -0.77 -8.06
CA SER A 78 -5.36 -0.92 -7.14
C SER A 78 -4.21 -1.68 -7.79
N ASP A 79 -3.00 -1.38 -7.36
CA ASP A 79 -1.80 -2.12 -7.74
C ASP A 79 -0.77 -2.07 -6.61
N GLN A 80 0.20 -2.98 -6.66
CA GLN A 80 1.29 -3.05 -5.70
C GLN A 80 2.60 -3.46 -6.36
N SER A 81 3.70 -2.96 -5.81
CA SER A 81 5.03 -3.42 -6.15
C SER A 81 5.25 -4.83 -5.59
N SER A 82 6.40 -5.42 -5.92
CA SER A 82 6.81 -6.72 -5.44
C SER A 82 8.32 -6.76 -5.21
N LYS A 83 8.82 -7.90 -4.74
CA LYS A 83 10.27 -8.16 -4.64
C LYS A 83 10.99 -8.16 -5.99
N TYR A 84 10.27 -8.18 -7.12
CA TYR A 84 10.85 -8.17 -8.45
C TYR A 84 10.73 -6.82 -9.15
N ILE A 85 9.63 -6.10 -8.90
CA ILE A 85 9.26 -4.83 -9.54
C ILE A 85 9.01 -3.82 -8.44
N THR A 86 9.76 -2.73 -8.38
CA THR A 86 9.64 -1.74 -7.30
C THR A 86 8.52 -0.73 -7.53
N THR A 87 7.87 -0.73 -8.68
CA THR A 87 6.82 0.23 -9.07
C THR A 87 5.42 -0.38 -9.00
N PHE A 88 4.41 0.47 -8.82
CA PHE A 88 3.01 0.13 -9.01
C PHE A 88 2.30 1.23 -9.82
N ILE A 89 1.24 0.87 -10.54
CA ILE A 89 0.35 1.79 -11.24
C ILE A 89 -1.09 1.26 -11.18
N ALA A 90 -2.00 2.05 -10.61
CA ALA A 90 -3.43 1.80 -10.70
C ALA A 90 -4.11 2.91 -11.50
N ASN A 91 -4.88 2.52 -12.53
CA ASN A 91 -5.59 3.45 -13.41
C ASN A 91 -7.09 3.16 -13.38
N TRP A 92 -7.90 4.21 -13.42
CA TRP A 92 -9.34 4.14 -13.51
C TRP A 92 -9.88 5.18 -14.48
N THR A 93 -10.63 4.73 -15.48
CA THR A 93 -11.22 5.60 -16.51
C THR A 93 -12.75 5.42 -16.57
N PRO A 94 -13.51 6.00 -15.64
CA PRO A 94 -14.96 5.91 -15.67
C PRO A 94 -15.58 6.65 -16.86
N LYS A 95 -16.84 6.31 -17.19
CA LYS A 95 -17.60 6.98 -18.26
C LYS A 95 -17.99 8.42 -17.93
N VAL A 96 -18.09 8.74 -16.65
CA VAL A 96 -18.45 10.05 -16.11
C VAL A 96 -17.49 10.42 -14.99
N LYS A 97 -17.40 11.71 -14.68
CA LYS A 97 -16.64 12.19 -13.53
C LYS A 97 -17.27 11.71 -12.21
N TYR A 98 -16.43 11.13 -11.36
CA TYR A 98 -16.81 10.72 -10.00
C TYR A 98 -15.91 11.38 -8.96
N ALA A 99 -16.49 11.72 -7.80
CA ALA A 99 -15.71 12.05 -6.62
C ALA A 99 -15.01 10.79 -6.10
N HIS A 100 -13.70 10.83 -5.97
CA HIS A 100 -12.88 9.67 -5.62
C HIS A 100 -11.76 10.11 -4.69
N THR A 101 -11.09 9.14 -4.07
CA THR A 101 -9.90 9.38 -3.27
C THR A 101 -8.78 8.44 -3.69
N HIS A 102 -7.57 8.87 -3.43
CA HIS A 102 -6.36 8.11 -3.71
C HIS A 102 -5.66 7.79 -2.40
N THR A 103 -5.12 6.59 -2.30
CA THR A 103 -4.42 6.16 -1.09
C THR A 103 -3.17 5.41 -1.51
N ALA A 104 -2.05 5.70 -0.84
CA ALA A 104 -0.83 4.94 -1.01
C ALA A 104 -0.32 4.42 0.32
N SER A 105 0.42 3.31 0.29
CA SER A 105 1.08 2.75 1.46
C SER A 105 2.43 2.15 1.11
N SER A 106 3.31 1.99 2.11
CA SER A 106 4.53 1.21 1.95
C SER A 106 4.87 0.36 3.18
N THR A 107 5.41 -0.83 2.96
CA THR A 107 5.75 -1.82 4.00
C THR A 107 7.05 -2.55 3.69
N PRO A 108 7.70 -3.20 4.66
CA PRO A 108 8.69 -4.25 4.38
C PRO A 108 8.09 -5.39 3.52
N ALA A 109 8.91 -5.97 2.64
CA ALA A 109 8.60 -7.18 1.89
C ALA A 109 9.01 -8.42 2.72
N TYR A 110 8.08 -9.36 2.93
CA TYR A 110 8.33 -10.64 3.63
C TYR A 110 8.56 -11.78 2.64
#